data_AF-A0A2G5TB68-F1
#
_entry.id   AF-A0A2G5TB68-F1
#
_cell.length_a   1.000
_cell.length_b   1.000
_cell.length_c   1.000
_cell.angle_alpha   90.00
_cell.angle_beta   90.00
_cell.angle_gamma   90.00
#
_symmetry.space_group_name_H-M   'P 1'
#
loop_
_entity.id
_entity.type
_entity.pdbx_description
1 polymer ?
#
loop_
_entity_poly.entity_id
_entity_poly.type
_entity_poly.pdbx_seq_one_letter_code
_entity_poly.pdbx_strand_id
1 'polypeptide(L)'
;MPPALHISGLCEVCDQPAFGKHFGVLSCRACAAFFRRSGNWLKQKKCDKKNCKIFEQSYKCKICRLKKCYKVGMDVSKFQKNRDLLSNSSNYSQRSKVSTPQSLANFLGRPEFILCFEPDRTSSTKTIIDVSYLLEKASRIFQQDPSYLGPYEYKSSLERITYAMDAMKSKKMNKSLESCEMIGKRETLFFWELTFIGSAQWLAEFQEFRNLDMDVKLDIQKSVWTIWMRLAALAETSEYNRMNTLKSEEEEDGLFVCSGGARVNMEEVKMDLSWCTNYSAEEIARFMGPKVGANWNHLLNDLTKLNPTNTEFNYMLLHLCLHDAGKKYQGKVLEATERLLGILADNLHTYYLNKMRMTNYSGRIAQMMKINRMIELELRDRREKNYLANVFDLYKIEYSHPEMFELI
;
A
#
# COMPACT_ATOMS: atom_id res chain seq x y z
N MET A 1 28.65 -32.55 58.81
CA MET A 1 27.21 -32.77 58.56
C MET A 1 27.04 -34.25 58.20
N PRO A 2 26.19 -35.01 58.91
CA PRO A 2 25.93 -36.40 58.51
C PRO A 2 25.27 -36.43 57.12
N PRO A 3 25.49 -37.49 56.31
CA PRO A 3 24.88 -37.63 54.99
C PRO A 3 23.36 -37.59 55.12
N ALA A 4 22.70 -36.88 54.21
CA ALA A 4 21.24 -36.77 54.19
C ALA A 4 20.64 -38.18 54.12
N LEU A 5 19.83 -38.54 55.13
CA LEU A 5 18.99 -39.74 55.11
C LEU A 5 18.30 -39.83 53.76
N HIS A 6 18.60 -40.88 52.99
CA HIS A 6 18.06 -41.08 51.66
C HIS A 6 16.56 -41.38 51.80
N ILE A 7 15.72 -40.34 51.81
CA ILE A 7 14.27 -40.48 51.83
C ILE A 7 13.87 -41.13 50.50
N SER A 8 13.66 -42.44 50.56
CA SER A 8 13.39 -43.30 49.41
C SER A 8 11.88 -43.54 49.36
N GLY A 9 11.24 -43.17 48.25
CA GLY A 9 9.80 -43.32 48.07
C GLY A 9 9.33 -42.87 46.68
N LEU A 10 8.04 -43.02 46.41
CA LEU A 10 7.43 -42.59 45.15
C LEU A 10 7.01 -41.11 45.22
N CYS A 11 7.08 -40.43 44.08
CA CYS A 11 6.66 -39.04 43.92
C CYS A 11 5.14 -38.95 44.07
N GLU A 12 4.65 -38.24 45.07
CA GLU A 12 3.20 -38.16 45.36
C GLU A 12 2.39 -37.49 44.23
N VAL A 13 3.08 -36.83 43.28
CA VAL A 13 2.45 -36.25 42.10
C VAL A 13 2.27 -37.26 40.97
N CYS A 14 3.29 -38.08 40.66
CA CYS A 14 3.35 -38.87 39.41
C CYS A 14 3.87 -40.30 39.59
N ASP A 15 4.04 -40.75 40.83
CA ASP A 15 4.44 -42.09 41.26
C ASP A 15 5.81 -42.59 40.72
N GLN A 16 6.58 -41.72 40.07
CA GLN A 16 7.98 -41.97 39.70
C GLN A 16 8.89 -41.89 40.92
N PRO A 17 10.10 -42.48 40.91
CA PRO A 17 11.05 -42.38 42.03
C PRO A 17 11.27 -40.92 42.47
N ALA A 18 11.02 -40.65 43.75
CA ALA A 18 11.23 -39.33 44.34
C ALA A 18 12.71 -39.13 44.71
N PHE A 19 13.15 -37.88 44.68
CA PHE A 19 14.53 -37.52 44.99
C PHE A 19 14.61 -36.57 46.20
N GLY A 20 13.60 -36.65 47.08
CA GLY A 20 13.48 -35.85 48.29
C GLY A 20 12.24 -34.96 48.32
N LYS A 21 12.13 -34.19 49.41
CA LYS A 21 11.00 -33.30 49.66
C LYS A 21 11.22 -31.95 48.96
N HIS A 22 10.39 -31.61 47.99
CA HIS A 22 10.42 -30.32 47.30
C HIS A 22 9.09 -29.60 47.49
N PHE A 23 9.16 -28.32 47.87
CA PHE A 23 7.98 -27.47 48.11
C PHE A 23 6.96 -28.05 49.09
N GLY A 24 7.40 -28.92 50.01
CA GLY A 24 6.55 -29.51 51.04
C GLY A 24 6.12 -30.96 50.81
N VAL A 25 6.44 -31.57 49.68
CA VAL A 25 5.95 -32.91 49.30
C VAL A 25 7.08 -33.79 48.75
N LEU A 26 7.04 -35.10 48.99
CA LEU A 26 8.00 -36.04 48.41
C LEU A 26 7.78 -36.10 46.89
N SER A 27 8.75 -35.64 46.10
CA SER A 27 8.56 -35.52 44.65
C SER A 27 9.82 -35.78 43.84
N CYS A 28 9.64 -36.14 42.56
CA CYS A 28 10.73 -36.24 41.61
C CYS A 28 11.19 -34.84 41.16
N ARG A 29 12.43 -34.73 40.69
CA ARG A 29 13.01 -33.46 40.22
C ARG A 29 12.19 -32.79 39.12
N ALA A 30 11.55 -33.58 38.25
CA ALA A 30 10.72 -33.08 37.17
C ALA A 30 9.44 -32.39 37.68
N CYS A 31 8.74 -32.97 38.65
CA CYS A 31 7.56 -32.38 39.28
C CYS A 31 7.91 -31.12 40.08
N ALA A 32 9.04 -31.14 40.80
CA ALA A 32 9.55 -29.97 41.50
C ALA A 32 9.86 -28.81 40.54
N ALA A 33 10.60 -29.06 39.46
CA ALA A 33 10.92 -28.04 38.46
C ALA A 33 9.67 -27.52 37.73
N PHE A 34 8.72 -28.41 37.43
CA PHE A 34 7.44 -28.04 36.85
C PHE A 34 6.65 -27.08 37.76
N PHE A 35 6.54 -27.42 39.05
CA PHE A 35 5.84 -26.60 40.03
C PHE A 35 6.52 -25.24 40.23
N ARG A 36 7.85 -25.18 40.31
CA ARG A 36 8.59 -23.90 40.40
C ARG A 36 8.30 -22.95 39.23
N ARG A 37 8.17 -23.48 38.00
CA ARG A 37 7.86 -22.66 36.80
C ARG A 37 6.38 -22.28 36.71
N SER A 38 5.50 -23.14 37.21
CA SER A 38 4.05 -23.08 36.90
C SER A 38 3.17 -22.73 38.10
N GLY A 39 3.70 -22.72 39.33
CA GLY A 39 2.96 -22.49 40.57
C GLY A 39 2.06 -21.26 40.48
N ASN A 40 2.60 -20.14 40.00
CA ASN A 40 1.85 -18.90 39.91
C ASN A 40 0.80 -18.84 38.78
N TRP A 41 0.69 -19.88 37.93
CA TRP A 41 -0.19 -19.87 36.74
C TRP A 41 -1.66 -20.21 37.04
N LEU A 42 -2.00 -20.66 38.25
CA LEU A 42 -3.33 -21.21 38.54
C LEU A 42 -4.48 -20.20 38.31
N LYS A 43 -4.21 -18.89 38.40
CA LYS A 43 -5.21 -17.83 38.17
C LYS A 43 -5.50 -17.54 36.68
N GLN A 44 -4.71 -18.07 35.74
CA GLN A 44 -4.72 -17.60 34.35
C GLN A 44 -5.18 -18.63 33.31
N LYS A 45 -5.37 -19.92 33.64
CA LYS A 45 -5.66 -20.96 32.62
C LYS A 45 -6.61 -22.07 33.10
N LYS A 46 -7.59 -22.43 32.25
CA LYS A 46 -8.53 -23.56 32.45
C LYS A 46 -8.11 -24.78 31.61
N CYS A 47 -8.54 -25.98 32.02
CA CYS A 47 -8.33 -27.23 31.28
C CYS A 47 -9.58 -27.54 30.46
N ASP A 48 -9.44 -27.77 29.16
CA ASP A 48 -10.56 -28.00 28.24
C ASP A 48 -11.33 -29.29 28.53
N LYS A 49 -10.62 -30.36 28.92
CA LYS A 49 -11.20 -31.70 29.20
C LYS A 49 -11.57 -31.92 30.67
N LYS A 50 -11.41 -30.92 31.53
CA LYS A 50 -11.68 -30.86 33.00
C LYS A 50 -10.99 -31.92 33.89
N ASN A 51 -10.91 -33.19 33.50
CA ASN A 51 -10.37 -34.33 34.27
C ASN A 51 -9.43 -35.21 33.42
N CYS A 52 -8.33 -34.64 32.91
CA CYS A 52 -7.32 -35.45 32.24
C CYS A 52 -6.72 -36.49 33.20
N LYS A 53 -6.73 -37.78 32.84
CA LYS A 53 -5.89 -38.78 33.49
C LYS A 53 -4.44 -38.41 33.23
N ILE A 54 -3.73 -38.04 34.29
CA ILE A 54 -2.33 -37.67 34.21
C ILE A 54 -1.52 -38.97 34.37
N PHE A 55 -0.43 -39.13 33.62
CA PHE A 55 0.59 -40.19 33.73
C PHE A 55 0.34 -41.55 33.05
N GLU A 56 -0.80 -41.80 32.39
CA GLU A 56 -0.95 -43.01 31.55
C GLU A 56 -0.25 -42.88 30.16
N GLN A 57 -0.21 -41.68 29.57
CA GLN A 57 0.49 -41.41 28.29
C GLN A 57 0.96 -39.95 28.16
N SER A 58 2.15 -39.63 28.71
CA SER A 58 2.78 -38.30 28.68
C SER A 58 1.99 -37.17 29.38
N TYR A 59 2.71 -36.17 29.90
CA TYR A 59 2.15 -35.07 30.70
C TYR A 59 1.43 -34.02 29.81
N LYS A 60 0.37 -34.41 29.11
CA LYS A 60 -0.27 -33.55 28.10
C LYS A 60 -0.95 -32.32 28.72
N CYS A 61 -1.52 -32.43 29.92
CA CYS A 61 -2.21 -31.30 30.56
C CYS A 61 -1.42 -30.69 31.72
N LYS A 62 -0.81 -29.52 31.47
CA LYS A 62 -0.09 -28.72 32.48
C LYS A 62 -1.02 -28.29 33.63
N ILE A 63 -2.29 -27.97 33.33
CA ILE A 63 -3.24 -27.48 34.35
C ILE A 63 -3.66 -28.58 35.33
N CYS A 64 -4.00 -29.77 34.83
CA CYS A 64 -4.33 -30.90 35.70
C CYS A 64 -3.12 -31.34 36.54
N ARG A 65 -1.90 -31.34 35.96
CA ARG A 65 -0.66 -31.61 36.70
C ARG A 65 -0.44 -30.60 37.82
N LEU A 66 -0.64 -29.31 37.54
CA LEU A 66 -0.51 -28.24 38.54
C LEU A 66 -1.55 -28.36 39.66
N LYS A 67 -2.81 -28.67 39.32
CA LYS A 67 -3.86 -28.95 40.31
C LYS A 67 -3.49 -30.13 41.21
N LYS A 68 -2.94 -31.21 40.65
CA LYS A 68 -2.45 -32.36 41.43
C LYS A 68 -1.30 -31.95 42.35
N CYS A 69 -0.33 -31.15 41.89
CA CYS A 69 0.74 -30.60 42.73
C CYS A 69 0.20 -29.88 43.98
N TYR A 70 -0.80 -28.99 43.80
CA TYR A 70 -1.44 -28.33 44.94
C TYR A 70 -2.24 -29.29 45.82
N LYS A 71 -2.97 -30.24 45.23
CA LYS A 71 -3.77 -31.23 45.96
C LYS A 71 -2.92 -32.09 46.89
N VAL A 72 -1.69 -32.42 46.50
CA VAL A 72 -0.77 -33.20 47.33
C VAL A 72 0.02 -32.34 48.32
N GLY A 73 -0.20 -31.02 48.34
CA GLY A 73 0.37 -30.12 49.35
C GLY A 73 1.63 -29.35 48.93
N MET A 74 1.93 -29.24 47.61
CA MET A 74 3.02 -28.37 47.17
C MET A 74 2.66 -26.89 47.39
N ASP A 75 3.57 -26.13 47.98
CA ASP A 75 3.34 -24.76 48.41
C ASP A 75 4.29 -23.77 47.73
N VAL A 76 3.71 -22.72 47.11
CA VAL A 76 4.43 -21.63 46.44
C VAL A 76 5.09 -20.68 47.43
N SER A 77 4.65 -20.63 48.69
CA SER A 77 5.30 -19.84 49.74
C SER A 77 6.76 -20.26 49.96
N LYS A 78 7.08 -21.53 49.64
CA LYS A 78 8.41 -22.12 49.74
C LYS A 78 9.31 -21.80 48.54
N PHE A 79 8.88 -20.92 47.65
CA PHE A 79 9.71 -20.44 46.55
C PHE A 79 10.74 -19.45 47.09
N GLN A 80 12.01 -19.81 47.01
CA GLN A 80 13.10 -18.88 47.24
C GLN A 80 13.11 -17.83 46.13
N LYS A 81 12.87 -16.57 46.49
CA LYS A 81 13.04 -15.40 45.63
C LYS A 81 14.42 -14.79 45.97
N ASN A 82 15.09 -14.18 45.00
CA ASN A 82 16.41 -13.55 45.16
C ASN A 82 17.57 -14.53 45.40
N ARG A 83 17.72 -15.53 44.53
CA ARG A 83 19.03 -16.20 44.41
C ARG A 83 19.94 -15.30 43.60
N ASP A 84 21.19 -15.16 44.03
CA ASP A 84 22.23 -14.56 43.20
C ASP A 84 22.26 -15.28 41.86
N LEU A 85 22.36 -14.50 40.78
CA LEU A 85 22.61 -15.06 39.47
C LEU A 85 23.95 -15.81 39.54
N LEU A 86 24.01 -17.02 38.98
CA LEU A 86 25.27 -17.77 38.90
C LEU A 86 26.35 -16.84 38.30
N SER A 87 27.53 -16.84 38.91
CA SER A 87 28.63 -15.88 38.73
C SER A 87 29.12 -15.66 37.27
N ASN A 88 28.60 -16.40 36.30
CA ASN A 88 28.85 -16.17 34.87
C ASN A 88 27.94 -15.08 34.25
N SER A 89 26.90 -14.63 34.96
CA SER A 89 26.02 -13.55 34.48
C SER A 89 26.61 -12.15 34.65
N SER A 90 27.43 -11.92 35.68
CA SER A 90 28.17 -10.67 35.90
C SER A 90 29.26 -10.45 34.84
N ASN A 91 29.83 -11.53 34.30
CA ASN A 91 30.73 -11.48 33.14
C ASN A 91 30.00 -11.11 31.83
N TYR A 92 28.67 -11.30 31.75
CA TYR A 92 27.87 -10.85 30.60
C TYR A 92 27.75 -9.32 30.59
N SER A 93 27.57 -8.71 31.77
CA SER A 93 27.57 -7.26 31.92
C SER A 93 28.93 -6.63 31.62
N GLN A 94 30.06 -7.30 31.88
CA GLN A 94 31.38 -6.79 31.48
C GLN A 94 31.69 -7.00 29.98
N ARG A 95 31.07 -7.97 29.31
CA ARG A 95 31.09 -8.11 27.84
C ARG A 95 30.31 -7.01 27.11
N SER A 96 29.51 -6.20 27.81
CA SER A 96 28.78 -5.06 27.22
C SER A 96 29.67 -3.89 26.74
N LYS A 97 30.99 -3.95 26.96
CA LYS A 97 31.97 -3.08 26.28
C LYS A 97 32.23 -3.48 24.82
N VAL A 98 31.75 -4.64 24.38
CA VAL A 98 31.69 -4.96 22.95
C VAL A 98 30.51 -4.18 22.39
N SER A 99 30.78 -3.21 21.51
CA SER A 99 29.76 -2.46 20.79
C SER A 99 28.70 -3.41 20.25
N THR A 100 27.42 -3.05 20.40
CA THR A 100 26.33 -3.79 19.74
C THR A 100 26.72 -4.10 18.30
N PRO A 101 26.54 -5.34 17.83
CA PRO A 101 26.91 -5.71 16.48
C PRO A 101 26.26 -4.72 15.51
N GLN A 102 27.11 -4.05 14.75
CA GLN A 102 26.68 -3.04 13.79
C GLN A 102 25.79 -3.72 12.75
N SER A 103 24.66 -3.11 12.42
CA SER A 103 23.82 -3.63 11.32
C SER A 103 24.65 -3.66 10.03
N LEU A 104 24.32 -4.56 9.11
CA LEU A 104 25.01 -4.65 7.83
C LEU A 104 24.99 -3.29 7.09
N ALA A 105 23.86 -2.58 7.17
CA ALA A 105 23.72 -1.22 6.64
C ALA A 105 24.75 -0.25 7.21
N ASN A 106 24.88 -0.21 8.55
CA ASN A 106 25.84 0.64 9.21
C ASN A 106 27.28 0.22 8.89
N PHE A 107 27.55 -1.10 8.83
CA PHE A 107 28.89 -1.63 8.54
C PHE A 107 29.37 -1.25 7.14
N LEU A 108 28.47 -1.35 6.16
CA LEU A 108 28.74 -0.99 4.76
C LEU A 108 28.61 0.52 4.50
N GLY A 109 28.11 1.31 5.46
CA GLY A 109 27.78 2.72 5.26
C GLY A 109 26.68 2.94 4.21
N ARG A 110 25.83 1.94 3.96
CA ARG A 110 24.79 1.95 2.92
C ARG A 110 23.41 1.73 3.56
N PRO A 111 22.40 2.57 3.26
CA PRO A 111 21.06 2.35 3.75
C PRO A 111 20.50 0.96 3.38
N GLU A 112 19.70 0.38 4.26
CA GLU A 112 19.15 -0.98 4.10
C GLU A 112 18.43 -1.18 2.77
N PHE A 113 17.68 -0.17 2.31
CA PHE A 113 16.89 -0.21 1.08
C PHE A 113 17.72 -0.22 -0.21
N ILE A 114 19.02 0.11 -0.16
CA ILE A 114 19.92 0.00 -1.33
C ILE A 114 20.89 -1.18 -1.25
N LEU A 115 20.86 -1.98 -0.17
CA LEU A 115 21.83 -3.06 0.04
C LEU A 115 21.73 -4.14 -1.05
N CYS A 116 20.56 -4.33 -1.62
CA CYS A 116 20.32 -5.29 -2.70
C CYS A 116 20.80 -4.80 -4.08
N PHE A 117 21.33 -3.58 -4.20
CA PHE A 117 21.76 -3.00 -5.46
C PHE A 117 23.28 -2.96 -5.53
N GLU A 118 23.84 -3.85 -6.35
CA GLU A 118 25.28 -3.93 -6.63
C GLU A 118 25.72 -2.71 -7.45
N PRO A 119 26.68 -1.89 -6.97
CA PRO A 119 27.14 -0.70 -7.70
C PRO A 119 27.65 -1.01 -9.11
N ASP A 120 28.23 -2.20 -9.33
CA ASP A 120 28.75 -2.63 -10.63
C ASP A 120 27.65 -2.81 -11.69
N ARG A 121 26.39 -2.94 -11.25
CA ARG A 121 25.21 -3.00 -12.13
C ARG A 121 24.55 -1.65 -12.35
N THR A 122 25.07 -0.57 -11.77
CA THR A 122 24.58 0.79 -12.09
C THR A 122 24.81 1.10 -13.57
N SER A 123 23.94 1.92 -14.15
CA SER A 123 23.97 2.17 -15.59
C SER A 123 24.86 3.36 -15.89
N SER A 124 26.02 3.12 -16.49
CA SER A 124 26.93 4.18 -16.93
C SER A 124 26.46 4.89 -18.20
N THR A 125 25.60 4.25 -18.98
CA THR A 125 25.02 4.78 -20.22
C THR A 125 23.51 4.85 -20.11
N LYS A 126 22.93 6.01 -20.41
CA LYS A 126 21.47 6.23 -20.36
C LYS A 126 20.90 6.33 -21.77
N THR A 127 19.76 5.67 -21.98
CA THR A 127 18.98 5.71 -23.21
C THR A 127 17.92 6.79 -23.09
N ILE A 128 17.92 7.75 -24.01
CA ILE A 128 16.93 8.83 -24.03
C ILE A 128 15.67 8.35 -24.76
N ILE A 129 14.52 8.47 -24.09
CA ILE A 129 13.20 8.27 -24.67
C ILE A 129 12.63 9.64 -25.02
N ASP A 130 12.51 9.91 -26.31
CA ASP A 130 11.93 11.17 -26.77
C ASP A 130 10.40 11.14 -26.68
N VAL A 131 9.84 12.06 -25.90
CA VAL A 131 8.40 12.25 -25.70
C VAL A 131 7.91 13.59 -26.27
N SER A 132 8.75 14.33 -27.00
CA SER A 132 8.40 15.65 -27.58
C SER A 132 7.15 15.56 -28.48
N TYR A 133 7.01 14.44 -29.20
CA TYR A 133 5.87 14.18 -30.07
C TYR A 133 4.52 14.18 -29.32
N LEU A 134 4.52 13.85 -28.02
CA LEU A 134 3.30 13.89 -27.20
C LEU A 134 2.84 15.32 -26.98
N LEU A 135 3.78 16.24 -26.68
CA LEU A 135 3.48 17.66 -26.49
C LEU A 135 2.99 18.32 -27.79
N GLU A 136 3.55 17.92 -28.93
CA GLU A 136 3.04 18.36 -30.23
C GLU A 136 1.60 17.89 -30.46
N LYS A 137 1.29 16.64 -30.14
CA LYS A 137 -0.08 16.10 -30.25
C LYS A 137 -1.04 16.84 -29.32
N ALA A 138 -0.66 17.10 -28.07
CA ALA A 138 -1.48 17.89 -27.14
C ALA A 138 -1.71 19.32 -27.65
N SER A 139 -0.67 19.97 -28.18
CA SER A 139 -0.78 21.31 -28.76
C SER A 139 -1.81 21.34 -29.89
N ARG A 140 -1.79 20.36 -30.80
CA ARG A 140 -2.78 20.23 -31.88
C ARG A 140 -4.19 20.01 -31.33
N ILE A 141 -4.36 19.17 -30.30
CA ILE A 141 -5.65 18.94 -29.65
C ILE A 141 -6.19 20.23 -29.03
N PHE A 142 -5.36 21.03 -28.37
CA PHE A 142 -5.77 22.28 -27.75
C PHE A 142 -6.07 23.42 -28.73
N GLN A 143 -5.63 23.29 -29.99
CA GLN A 143 -5.96 24.23 -31.07
C GLN A 143 -7.23 23.82 -31.83
N GLN A 144 -7.65 22.56 -31.74
CA GLN A 144 -8.85 22.10 -32.40
C GLN A 144 -10.09 22.62 -31.70
N ASP A 145 -11.12 22.92 -32.50
CA ASP A 145 -12.46 23.15 -31.97
C ASP A 145 -12.95 21.92 -31.21
N PRO A 146 -13.78 22.11 -30.18
CA PRO A 146 -14.23 21.01 -29.34
C PRO A 146 -14.84 19.88 -30.17
N SER A 147 -14.53 18.64 -29.75
CA SER A 147 -14.92 17.43 -30.49
C SER A 147 -16.43 17.25 -30.57
N TYR A 148 -17.18 17.97 -29.74
CA TYR A 148 -18.63 17.88 -29.64
C TYR A 148 -19.29 19.26 -29.77
N LEU A 149 -19.94 19.46 -30.93
CA LEU A 149 -20.91 20.53 -31.24
C LEU A 149 -22.34 19.95 -31.23
N GLY A 150 -22.69 19.20 -30.19
CA GLY A 150 -24.06 18.71 -30.06
C GLY A 150 -25.05 19.85 -29.77
N PRO A 151 -26.35 19.69 -30.08
CA PRO A 151 -27.37 20.72 -29.87
C PRO A 151 -27.72 20.97 -28.39
N TYR A 152 -27.02 20.31 -27.45
CA TYR A 152 -27.29 20.37 -26.03
C TYR A 152 -26.46 21.49 -25.38
N GLU A 153 -27.15 22.53 -24.90
CA GLU A 153 -26.52 23.61 -24.14
C GLU A 153 -26.21 23.10 -22.73
N TYR A 154 -24.92 22.83 -22.46
CA TYR A 154 -24.49 22.35 -21.14
C TYR A 154 -24.62 23.47 -20.10
N LYS A 155 -25.19 23.16 -18.94
CA LYS A 155 -25.43 24.16 -17.87
C LYS A 155 -24.17 24.49 -17.06
N SER A 156 -23.15 23.64 -17.13
CA SER A 156 -21.88 23.84 -16.43
C SER A 156 -20.74 23.13 -17.14
N SER A 157 -19.52 23.64 -16.95
CA SER A 157 -18.29 23.08 -17.51
C SER A 157 -18.00 21.68 -16.95
N LEU A 158 -18.32 21.44 -15.67
CA LEU A 158 -18.22 20.12 -15.05
C LEU A 158 -19.16 19.08 -15.69
N GLU A 159 -20.39 19.48 -16.05
CA GLU A 159 -21.34 18.59 -16.74
C GLU A 159 -20.85 18.22 -18.15
N ARG A 160 -20.30 19.19 -18.87
CA ARG A 160 -19.72 18.99 -20.19
C ARG A 160 -18.55 17.98 -20.15
N ILE A 161 -17.61 18.16 -19.24
CA ILE A 161 -16.48 17.24 -19.06
C ILE A 161 -16.96 15.84 -18.68
N THR A 162 -17.97 15.75 -17.81
CA THR A 162 -18.56 14.47 -17.41
C THR A 162 -19.07 13.71 -18.64
N TYR A 163 -19.82 14.41 -19.50
CA TYR A 163 -20.35 13.82 -20.73
C TYR A 163 -19.23 13.38 -21.69
N ALA A 164 -18.19 14.19 -21.85
CA ALA A 164 -17.04 13.84 -22.67
C ALA A 164 -16.33 12.57 -22.16
N MET A 165 -16.14 12.45 -20.85
CA MET A 165 -15.57 11.25 -20.24
C MET A 165 -16.43 10.01 -20.48
N ASP A 166 -17.75 10.14 -20.36
CA ASP A 166 -18.68 9.05 -20.65
C ASP A 166 -18.63 8.62 -22.12
N ALA A 167 -18.57 9.58 -23.06
CA ALA A 167 -18.41 9.30 -24.48
C ALA A 167 -17.07 8.60 -24.78
N MET A 168 -15.98 8.98 -24.10
CA MET A 168 -14.69 8.28 -24.19
C MET A 168 -14.78 6.85 -23.66
N LYS A 169 -15.49 6.61 -22.55
CA LYS A 169 -15.73 5.26 -22.00
C LYS A 169 -16.59 4.40 -22.93
N SER A 170 -17.67 4.94 -23.49
CA SER A 170 -18.56 4.19 -24.39
C SER A 170 -17.85 3.68 -25.65
N LYS A 171 -16.89 4.45 -26.20
CA LYS A 171 -16.06 4.00 -27.33
C LYS A 171 -15.17 2.80 -26.97
N LYS A 172 -14.79 2.63 -25.70
CA LYS A 172 -13.97 1.50 -25.21
C LYS A 172 -14.81 0.25 -24.94
N MET A 173 -16.06 0.41 -24.47
CA MET A 173 -16.92 -0.70 -24.03
C MET A 173 -17.32 -1.69 -25.15
N ASN A 174 -17.15 -1.30 -26.41
CA ASN A 174 -17.42 -2.16 -27.58
C ASN A 174 -16.25 -3.07 -27.98
N LYS A 175 -15.14 -3.08 -27.23
CA LYS A 175 -14.00 -3.98 -27.45
C LYS A 175 -13.92 -5.01 -26.33
N SER A 176 -13.63 -6.26 -26.70
CA SER A 176 -13.27 -7.30 -25.74
C SER A 176 -12.11 -6.81 -24.87
N LEU A 177 -12.24 -6.92 -23.55
CA LEU A 177 -11.14 -6.61 -22.62
C LEU A 177 -10.09 -7.72 -22.73
N GLU A 178 -8.99 -7.44 -23.42
CA GLU A 178 -7.88 -8.39 -23.58
C GLU A 178 -7.05 -8.48 -22.29
N SER A 179 -6.68 -9.70 -21.89
CA SER A 179 -5.78 -9.94 -20.76
C SER A 179 -4.34 -9.62 -21.18
N CYS A 180 -3.66 -8.78 -20.40
CA CYS A 180 -2.26 -8.42 -20.60
C CYS A 180 -1.40 -9.27 -19.67
N GLU A 181 -0.70 -10.26 -20.25
CA GLU A 181 0.15 -11.21 -19.51
C GLU A 181 1.57 -10.68 -19.26
N MET A 182 2.04 -9.75 -20.12
CA MET A 182 3.38 -9.18 -20.05
C MET A 182 3.32 -7.66 -20.22
N ILE A 183 4.01 -6.92 -19.36
CA ILE A 183 4.22 -5.47 -19.49
C ILE A 183 5.72 -5.24 -19.72
N GLY A 184 6.08 -4.88 -20.95
CA GLY A 184 7.43 -4.47 -21.33
C GLY A 184 7.47 -3.03 -21.83
N LYS A 185 8.52 -2.72 -22.61
CA LYS A 185 8.72 -1.37 -23.18
C LYS A 185 7.54 -0.95 -24.06
N ARG A 186 7.09 -1.83 -24.95
CA ARG A 186 6.07 -1.51 -25.96
C ARG A 186 4.74 -1.17 -25.30
N GLU A 187 4.31 -2.00 -24.36
CA GLU A 187 3.07 -1.85 -23.63
C GLU A 187 3.13 -0.57 -22.78
N THR A 188 4.24 -0.32 -22.10
CA THR A 188 4.45 0.90 -21.30
C THR A 188 4.33 2.16 -22.14
N LEU A 189 5.03 2.24 -23.28
CA LEU A 189 4.98 3.39 -24.17
C LEU A 189 3.58 3.58 -24.78
N PHE A 190 2.91 2.49 -25.14
CA PHE A 190 1.54 2.54 -25.64
C PHE A 190 0.56 3.09 -24.58
N PHE A 191 0.66 2.62 -23.33
CA PHE A 191 -0.17 3.13 -22.24
C PHE A 191 0.10 4.61 -21.97
N TRP A 192 1.36 5.05 -22.00
CA TRP A 192 1.70 6.47 -21.85
C TRP A 192 1.10 7.32 -22.96
N GLU A 193 1.26 6.92 -24.21
CA GLU A 193 0.68 7.67 -25.33
C GLU A 193 -0.85 7.75 -25.23
N LEU A 194 -1.51 6.63 -24.95
CA LEU A 194 -2.96 6.56 -24.84
C LEU A 194 -3.49 7.45 -23.71
N THR A 195 -2.84 7.43 -22.56
CA THR A 195 -3.26 8.21 -21.38
C THR A 195 -2.92 9.68 -21.50
N PHE A 196 -1.77 10.01 -22.10
CA PHE A 196 -1.39 11.38 -22.39
C PHE A 196 -2.36 12.02 -23.38
N ILE A 197 -2.66 11.35 -24.49
CA ILE A 197 -3.64 11.85 -25.47
C ILE A 197 -5.05 11.91 -24.87
N GLY A 198 -5.45 10.88 -24.13
CA GLY A 198 -6.78 10.84 -23.48
C GLY A 198 -6.99 11.96 -22.47
N SER A 199 -5.98 12.26 -21.65
CA SER A 199 -6.03 13.40 -20.70
C SER A 199 -6.03 14.75 -21.41
N ALA A 200 -5.31 14.91 -22.52
CA ALA A 200 -5.34 16.13 -23.32
C ALA A 200 -6.73 16.35 -23.95
N GLN A 201 -7.34 15.31 -24.53
CA GLN A 201 -8.71 15.37 -25.06
C GLN A 201 -9.72 15.70 -23.97
N TRP A 202 -9.55 15.11 -22.79
CA TRP A 202 -10.39 15.37 -21.63
C TRP A 202 -10.28 16.83 -21.15
N LEU A 203 -9.07 17.37 -20.99
CA LEU A 203 -8.84 18.76 -20.61
C LEU A 203 -9.35 19.76 -21.66
N ALA A 204 -9.24 19.43 -22.95
CA ALA A 204 -9.73 20.28 -24.03
C ALA A 204 -11.25 20.54 -23.95
N GLU A 205 -12.02 19.64 -23.33
CA GLU A 205 -13.45 19.82 -23.13
C GLU A 205 -13.79 20.79 -21.99
N PHE A 206 -12.81 21.13 -21.14
CA PHE A 206 -12.98 22.16 -20.11
C PHE A 206 -12.94 23.56 -20.73
N GLN A 207 -14.05 24.30 -20.65
CA GLN A 207 -14.21 25.57 -21.37
C GLN A 207 -13.26 26.66 -20.89
N GLU A 208 -13.08 26.77 -19.58
CA GLU A 208 -12.25 27.78 -18.95
C GLU A 208 -10.76 27.50 -19.15
N PHE A 209 -10.39 26.21 -19.27
CA PHE A 209 -9.05 25.79 -19.65
C PHE A 209 -8.70 26.19 -21.09
N ARG A 210 -9.66 26.12 -22.02
CA ARG A 210 -9.45 26.54 -23.42
C ARG A 210 -9.08 28.01 -23.57
N ASN A 211 -9.47 28.86 -22.63
CA ASN A 211 -9.14 30.28 -22.65
C ASN A 211 -7.74 30.59 -22.09
N LEU A 212 -6.99 29.60 -21.61
CA LEU A 212 -5.62 29.79 -21.13
C LEU A 212 -4.62 29.90 -22.29
N ASP A 213 -3.50 30.53 -22.01
CA ASP A 213 -2.35 30.58 -22.90
C ASP A 213 -1.78 29.17 -23.14
N MET A 214 -1.19 28.95 -24.32
CA MET A 214 -0.75 27.61 -24.73
C MET A 214 0.39 27.06 -23.86
N ASP A 215 1.30 27.92 -23.40
CA ASP A 215 2.36 27.58 -22.46
C ASP A 215 1.77 27.02 -21.16
N VAL A 216 0.80 27.73 -20.56
CA VAL A 216 0.11 27.30 -19.34
C VAL A 216 -0.63 25.98 -19.56
N LYS A 217 -1.30 25.81 -20.71
CA LYS A 217 -2.00 24.55 -21.04
C LYS A 217 -1.03 23.36 -21.10
N LEU A 218 0.12 23.54 -21.72
CA LEU A 218 1.12 22.49 -21.86
C LEU A 218 1.76 22.14 -20.51
N ASP A 219 2.08 23.13 -19.69
CA ASP A 219 2.61 22.89 -18.35
C ASP A 219 1.60 22.10 -17.50
N ILE A 220 0.33 22.49 -17.50
CA ILE A 220 -0.73 21.71 -16.84
C ILE A 220 -0.76 20.27 -17.39
N GLN A 221 -0.81 20.10 -18.72
CA GLN A 221 -0.88 18.77 -19.35
C GLN A 221 0.31 17.86 -18.97
N LYS A 222 1.53 18.41 -18.86
CA LYS A 222 2.73 17.65 -18.45
C LYS A 222 2.59 17.00 -17.07
N SER A 223 1.82 17.59 -16.16
CA SER A 223 1.58 17.02 -14.82
C SER A 223 0.30 16.19 -14.73
N VAL A 224 -0.76 16.60 -15.44
CA VAL A 224 -2.10 16.01 -15.27
C VAL A 224 -2.17 14.54 -15.70
N TRP A 225 -1.50 14.15 -16.78
CA TRP A 225 -1.71 12.85 -17.42
C TRP A 225 -1.42 11.64 -16.53
N THR A 226 -0.42 11.74 -15.65
CA THR A 226 -0.01 10.65 -14.73
C THR A 226 -1.03 10.43 -13.60
N ILE A 227 -1.57 11.53 -13.06
CA ILE A 227 -2.63 11.53 -12.04
C ILE A 227 -3.92 11.03 -12.68
N TRP A 228 -4.21 11.52 -13.89
CA TRP A 228 -5.36 11.14 -14.67
C TRP A 228 -5.39 9.63 -14.94
N MET A 229 -4.27 9.06 -15.42
CA MET A 229 -4.13 7.61 -15.64
C MET A 229 -4.52 6.80 -14.40
N ARG A 230 -4.02 7.20 -13.22
CA ARG A 230 -4.21 6.47 -11.97
C ARG A 230 -5.63 6.47 -11.48
N LEU A 231 -6.23 7.65 -11.40
CA LEU A 231 -7.62 7.78 -10.94
C LEU A 231 -8.60 7.17 -11.95
N ALA A 232 -8.36 7.35 -13.25
CA ALA A 232 -9.17 6.73 -14.28
C ALA A 232 -9.12 5.19 -14.17
N ALA A 233 -7.93 4.61 -14.00
CA ALA A 233 -7.78 3.17 -13.83
C ALA A 233 -8.44 2.64 -12.53
N LEU A 234 -8.35 3.40 -11.43
CA LEU A 234 -9.08 3.07 -10.19
C LEU A 234 -10.60 3.08 -10.40
N ALA A 235 -11.12 4.06 -11.11
CA ALA A 235 -12.55 4.16 -11.39
C ALA A 235 -13.03 3.06 -12.32
N GLU A 236 -12.31 2.79 -13.42
CA GLU A 236 -12.60 1.70 -14.36
C GLU A 236 -12.57 0.34 -13.63
N THR A 237 -11.58 0.11 -12.76
CA THR A 237 -11.49 -1.13 -11.94
C THR A 237 -12.63 -1.22 -10.92
N SER A 238 -12.98 -0.12 -10.25
CA SER A 238 -14.07 -0.08 -9.28
C SER A 238 -15.44 -0.36 -9.93
N GLU A 239 -15.68 0.21 -11.13
CA GLU A 239 -16.87 -0.06 -11.94
C GLU A 239 -16.93 -1.53 -12.38
N TYR A 240 -15.80 -2.06 -12.84
CA TYR A 240 -15.68 -3.45 -13.26
C TYR A 240 -15.98 -4.43 -12.11
N ASN A 241 -15.37 -4.23 -10.94
CA ASN A 241 -15.58 -5.08 -9.78
C ASN A 241 -17.07 -5.08 -9.37
N ARG A 242 -17.73 -3.92 -9.36
CA ARG A 242 -19.18 -3.85 -9.09
C ARG A 242 -20.01 -4.64 -10.10
N MET A 243 -19.69 -4.52 -11.39
CA MET A 243 -20.40 -5.23 -12.46
C MET A 243 -20.19 -6.74 -12.41
N ASN A 244 -18.99 -7.19 -12.01
CA ASN A 244 -18.68 -8.61 -11.86
C ASN A 244 -19.30 -9.21 -10.60
N THR A 245 -19.27 -8.53 -9.45
CA THR A 245 -19.97 -8.98 -8.24
C THR A 245 -21.48 -9.16 -8.47
N LEU A 246 -22.06 -8.41 -9.42
CA LEU A 246 -23.45 -8.59 -9.86
C LEU A 246 -23.68 -9.80 -10.79
N LYS A 247 -22.63 -10.39 -11.36
CA LYS A 247 -22.69 -11.45 -12.39
C LYS A 247 -22.06 -12.78 -11.98
N SER A 248 -21.14 -12.81 -11.01
CA SER A 248 -20.44 -14.01 -10.54
C SER A 248 -20.24 -13.98 -9.01
N GLU A 249 -20.34 -15.15 -8.37
CA GLU A 249 -20.13 -15.32 -6.91
C GLU A 249 -18.63 -15.41 -6.51
N GLU A 250 -17.72 -15.37 -7.49
CA GLU A 250 -16.27 -15.46 -7.27
C GLU A 250 -15.64 -14.05 -7.29
N GLU A 251 -15.01 -13.67 -6.17
CA GLU A 251 -14.12 -12.51 -6.09
C GLU A 251 -12.78 -12.88 -6.79
N GLU A 252 -12.59 -12.39 -8.02
CA GLU A 252 -11.26 -12.39 -8.65
C GLU A 252 -10.41 -11.28 -8.01
N ASP A 253 -9.82 -11.58 -6.86
CA ASP A 253 -8.87 -10.69 -6.19
C ASP A 253 -7.66 -10.40 -7.11
N GLY A 254 -7.21 -9.14 -7.13
CA GLY A 254 -5.98 -8.73 -7.83
C GLY A 254 -6.14 -8.31 -9.30
N LEU A 255 -7.36 -8.35 -9.87
CA LEU A 255 -7.61 -7.90 -11.23
C LEU A 255 -7.72 -6.36 -11.33
N PHE A 256 -6.94 -5.78 -12.24
CA PHE A 256 -6.90 -4.34 -12.49
C PHE A 256 -7.26 -4.03 -13.95
N VAL A 257 -8.10 -3.01 -14.16
CA VAL A 257 -8.41 -2.52 -15.51
C VAL A 257 -7.52 -1.33 -15.81
N CYS A 258 -6.58 -1.53 -16.73
CA CYS A 258 -5.69 -0.49 -17.22
C CYS A 258 -6.38 0.41 -18.24
N SER A 259 -5.90 1.65 -18.32
CA SER A 259 -6.33 2.61 -19.33
C SER A 259 -6.19 2.02 -20.74
N GLY A 260 -7.32 1.85 -21.42
CA GLY A 260 -7.38 1.23 -22.75
C GLY A 260 -8.17 -0.07 -22.80
N GLY A 261 -8.69 -0.52 -21.66
CA GLY A 261 -9.53 -1.73 -21.59
C GLY A 261 -8.71 -3.02 -21.56
N ALA A 262 -7.45 -2.97 -21.12
CA ALA A 262 -6.65 -4.16 -20.84
C ALA A 262 -6.85 -4.59 -19.38
N ARG A 263 -6.98 -5.89 -19.14
CA ARG A 263 -7.02 -6.46 -17.79
C ARG A 263 -5.63 -6.94 -17.38
N VAL A 264 -5.17 -6.54 -16.21
CA VAL A 264 -3.89 -6.93 -15.64
C VAL A 264 -4.14 -7.56 -14.29
N ASN A 265 -3.82 -8.84 -14.14
CA ASN A 265 -3.72 -9.45 -12.83
C ASN A 265 -2.36 -9.07 -12.23
N MET A 266 -2.36 -8.30 -11.15
CA MET A 266 -1.12 -7.80 -10.52
C MET A 266 -0.25 -8.93 -9.94
N GLU A 267 -0.82 -10.10 -9.64
CA GLU A 267 -0.08 -11.24 -9.09
C GLU A 267 0.57 -12.10 -10.18
N GLU A 268 -0.02 -12.15 -11.37
CA GLU A 268 0.39 -13.04 -12.46
C GLU A 268 1.17 -12.31 -13.58
N VAL A 269 1.06 -11.00 -13.66
CA VAL A 269 1.66 -10.21 -14.75
C VAL A 269 3.19 -10.26 -14.71
N LYS A 270 3.79 -10.59 -15.86
CA LYS A 270 5.24 -10.58 -16.03
C LYS A 270 5.71 -9.17 -16.41
N MET A 271 6.59 -8.59 -15.61
CA MET A 271 7.19 -7.29 -15.87
C MET A 271 8.56 -7.46 -16.52
N ASP A 272 8.70 -7.00 -17.77
CA ASP A 272 10.01 -6.86 -18.40
C ASP A 272 10.56 -5.45 -18.16
N LEU A 273 11.57 -5.38 -17.29
CA LEU A 273 12.27 -4.14 -16.95
C LEU A 273 13.66 -4.05 -17.59
N SER A 274 14.06 -5.01 -18.43
CA SER A 274 15.40 -5.08 -19.02
C SER A 274 15.74 -3.84 -19.88
N TRP A 275 14.72 -3.19 -20.41
CA TRP A 275 14.85 -1.97 -21.20
C TRP A 275 15.09 -0.70 -20.36
N CYS A 276 14.77 -0.71 -19.06
CA CYS A 276 14.86 0.46 -18.20
C CYS A 276 15.77 0.28 -16.98
N THR A 277 16.19 -0.94 -16.62
CA THR A 277 17.12 -1.19 -15.52
C THR A 277 18.00 -2.40 -15.76
N ASN A 278 19.15 -2.44 -15.08
CA ASN A 278 20.04 -3.61 -14.98
C ASN A 278 19.59 -4.60 -13.90
N TYR A 279 18.64 -4.20 -13.06
CA TYR A 279 18.18 -4.98 -11.92
C TYR A 279 16.94 -5.80 -12.29
N SER A 280 16.76 -6.91 -11.59
CA SER A 280 15.57 -7.76 -11.74
C SER A 280 14.30 -7.05 -11.26
N ALA A 281 13.15 -7.50 -11.77
CA ALA A 281 11.85 -7.00 -11.32
C ALA A 281 11.64 -7.17 -9.81
N GLU A 282 12.17 -8.24 -9.21
CA GLU A 282 12.10 -8.46 -7.76
C GLU A 282 12.93 -7.46 -6.95
N GLU A 283 14.14 -7.14 -7.40
CA GLU A 283 15.00 -6.14 -6.74
C GLU A 283 14.34 -4.76 -6.75
N ILE A 284 13.84 -4.35 -7.92
CA ILE A 284 13.09 -3.09 -8.06
C ILE A 284 11.82 -3.11 -7.20
N ALA A 285 11.08 -4.23 -7.17
CA ALA A 285 9.89 -4.35 -6.33
C ALA A 285 10.21 -4.22 -4.83
N ARG A 286 11.34 -4.78 -4.36
CA ARG A 286 11.80 -4.62 -2.96
C ARG A 286 12.12 -3.16 -2.64
N PHE A 287 12.75 -2.43 -3.55
CA PHE A 287 13.03 -0.99 -3.38
C PHE A 287 11.75 -0.15 -3.37
N MET A 288 10.84 -0.43 -4.30
CA MET A 288 9.53 0.22 -4.34
C MET A 288 8.70 -0.11 -3.09
N GLY A 289 8.96 -1.25 -2.45
CA GLY A 289 8.44 -1.65 -1.16
C GLY A 289 7.02 -2.26 -1.23
N PRO A 290 6.65 -3.10 -0.24
CA PRO A 290 5.38 -3.85 -0.24
C PRO A 290 4.13 -2.95 -0.13
N LYS A 291 4.30 -1.69 0.27
CA LYS A 291 3.21 -0.74 0.47
C LYS A 291 2.60 -0.23 -0.83
N VAL A 292 3.32 -0.31 -1.96
CA VAL A 292 2.82 0.22 -3.23
C VAL A 292 1.51 -0.49 -3.58
N GLY A 293 1.49 -1.83 -3.64
CA GLY A 293 0.27 -2.60 -3.92
C GLY A 293 -0.81 -2.53 -2.83
N ALA A 294 -0.41 -2.63 -1.55
CA ALA A 294 -1.37 -2.65 -0.44
C ALA A 294 -2.20 -1.35 -0.33
N ASN A 295 -1.58 -0.19 -0.59
CA ASN A 295 -2.30 1.10 -0.56
C ASN A 295 -3.36 1.20 -1.67
N TRP A 296 -3.14 0.57 -2.84
CA TRP A 296 -4.10 0.58 -3.95
C TRP A 296 -5.38 -0.18 -3.60
N ASN A 297 -5.28 -1.33 -2.95
CA ASN A 297 -6.47 -2.11 -2.56
C ASN A 297 -7.33 -1.34 -1.55
N HIS A 298 -6.71 -0.64 -0.61
CA HIS A 298 -7.44 0.23 0.32
C HIS A 298 -8.13 1.41 -0.39
N LEU A 299 -7.44 2.08 -1.31
CA LEU A 299 -8.01 3.15 -2.13
C LEU A 299 -9.17 2.67 -2.99
N LEU A 300 -9.03 1.52 -3.64
CA LEU A 300 -10.06 0.91 -4.47
C LEU A 300 -11.30 0.57 -3.64
N ASN A 301 -11.10 0.01 -2.44
CA ASN A 301 -12.19 -0.30 -1.51
C ASN A 301 -12.91 0.96 -1.02
N ASP A 302 -12.17 2.02 -0.69
CA ASP A 302 -12.77 3.29 -0.25
C ASP A 302 -13.52 4.01 -1.38
N LEU A 303 -12.99 3.97 -2.61
CA LEU A 303 -13.68 4.51 -3.80
C LEU A 303 -14.94 3.71 -4.14
N THR A 304 -14.87 2.38 -4.05
CA THR A 304 -16.02 1.49 -4.28
C THR A 304 -17.12 1.73 -3.25
N LYS A 305 -16.77 1.95 -1.98
CA LYS A 305 -17.72 2.31 -0.91
C LYS A 305 -18.33 3.70 -1.10
N LEU A 306 -17.54 4.68 -1.53
CA LEU A 306 -18.02 6.05 -1.75
C LEU A 306 -19.02 6.12 -2.92
N ASN A 307 -18.79 5.28 -3.94
CA ASN A 307 -19.58 5.20 -5.18
C ASN A 307 -19.90 6.61 -5.73
N PRO A 308 -18.88 7.39 -6.12
CA PRO A 308 -19.08 8.74 -6.64
C PRO A 308 -19.84 8.70 -7.96
N THR A 309 -20.68 9.71 -8.21
CA THR A 309 -21.26 9.91 -9.54
C THR A 309 -20.17 10.32 -10.54
N ASN A 310 -20.41 10.18 -11.84
CA ASN A 310 -19.42 10.62 -12.84
C ASN A 310 -19.04 12.10 -12.68
N THR A 311 -20.00 12.95 -12.27
CA THR A 311 -19.78 14.36 -11.99
C THR A 311 -18.87 14.58 -10.78
N GLU A 312 -19.12 13.85 -9.69
CA GLU A 312 -18.28 13.90 -8.48
C GLU A 312 -16.87 13.37 -8.75
N PHE A 313 -16.76 12.28 -9.51
CA PHE A 313 -15.49 11.72 -9.93
C PHE A 313 -14.69 12.69 -10.78
N ASN A 314 -15.32 13.34 -11.77
CA ASN A 314 -14.63 14.36 -12.58
C ASN A 314 -14.20 15.57 -11.74
N TYR A 315 -14.99 15.97 -10.73
CA TYR A 315 -14.57 16.99 -9.78
C TYR A 315 -13.35 16.55 -8.98
N MET A 316 -13.37 15.34 -8.40
CA MET A 316 -12.23 14.79 -7.65
C MET A 316 -10.97 14.76 -8.52
N LEU A 317 -11.10 14.33 -9.77
CA LEU A 317 -10.03 14.21 -10.74
C LEU A 317 -9.45 15.57 -11.13
N LEU A 318 -10.28 16.53 -11.55
CA LEU A 318 -9.84 17.87 -11.89
C LEU A 318 -9.22 18.57 -10.69
N HIS A 319 -9.84 18.43 -9.50
CA HIS A 319 -9.31 19.01 -8.28
C HIS A 319 -7.89 18.52 -8.01
N LEU A 320 -7.67 17.20 -8.04
CA LEU A 320 -6.36 16.61 -7.78
C LEU A 320 -5.32 17.04 -8.83
N CYS A 321 -5.69 16.95 -10.11
CA CYS A 321 -4.85 17.28 -11.25
C CYS A 321 -4.42 18.76 -11.27
N LEU A 322 -5.35 19.69 -11.07
CA LEU A 322 -5.06 21.13 -11.09
C LEU A 322 -4.29 21.57 -9.85
N HIS A 323 -4.60 21.02 -8.68
CA HIS A 323 -3.88 21.30 -7.45
C HIS A 323 -2.41 20.86 -7.52
N ASP A 324 -2.12 19.68 -8.08
CA ASP A 324 -0.76 19.21 -8.30
C ASP A 324 -0.02 20.07 -9.34
N ALA A 325 -0.66 20.39 -10.46
CA ALA A 325 -0.08 21.25 -11.49
C ALA A 325 0.27 22.66 -10.97
N GLY A 326 -0.61 23.26 -10.17
CA GLY A 326 -0.38 24.56 -9.55
C GLY A 326 0.81 24.54 -8.57
N LYS A 327 0.88 23.50 -7.73
CA LYS A 327 2.02 23.31 -6.80
C LYS A 327 3.35 23.10 -7.52
N LYS A 328 3.32 22.45 -8.67
CA LYS A 328 4.51 22.09 -9.44
C LYS A 328 5.12 23.28 -10.18
N TYR A 329 4.32 24.00 -10.95
CA TYR A 329 4.84 25.07 -11.83
C TYR A 329 4.78 26.47 -11.24
N GLN A 330 3.95 26.70 -10.21
CA GLN A 330 3.82 27.99 -9.53
C GLN A 330 3.45 29.14 -10.52
N GLY A 331 3.54 30.40 -10.07
CA GLY A 331 3.36 31.59 -10.92
C GLY A 331 2.02 31.61 -11.68
N LYS A 332 2.08 31.87 -12.99
CA LYS A 332 0.89 31.93 -13.87
C LYS A 332 0.07 30.64 -13.85
N VAL A 333 0.72 29.48 -13.73
CA VAL A 333 0.04 28.18 -13.68
C VAL A 333 -0.74 28.05 -12.37
N LEU A 334 -0.16 28.46 -11.24
CA LEU A 334 -0.86 28.46 -9.96
C LEU A 334 -2.09 29.37 -10.00
N GLU A 335 -1.94 30.62 -10.45
CA GLU A 335 -3.06 31.56 -10.57
C GLU A 335 -4.19 31.01 -11.47
N ALA A 336 -3.82 30.42 -12.61
CA ALA A 336 -4.77 29.81 -13.53
C ALA A 336 -5.49 28.61 -12.88
N THR A 337 -4.75 27.69 -12.26
CA THR A 337 -5.31 26.50 -11.63
C THR A 337 -6.20 26.83 -10.43
N GLU A 338 -5.85 27.79 -9.58
CA GLU A 338 -6.69 28.26 -8.47
C GLU A 338 -8.01 28.86 -8.97
N ARG A 339 -7.96 29.67 -10.03
CA ARG A 339 -9.18 30.19 -10.68
C ARG A 339 -10.07 29.06 -11.19
N LEU A 340 -9.49 28.07 -11.88
CA LEU A 340 -10.24 26.92 -12.38
C LEU A 340 -10.85 26.09 -11.24
N LEU A 341 -10.12 25.88 -10.14
CA LEU A 341 -10.60 25.17 -8.96
C LEU A 341 -11.80 25.88 -8.31
N GLY A 342 -11.79 27.21 -8.25
CA GLY A 342 -12.94 28.00 -7.77
C GLY A 342 -14.19 27.77 -8.61
N ILE A 343 -14.06 27.80 -9.94
CA ILE A 343 -15.17 27.56 -10.87
C ILE A 343 -15.71 26.14 -10.73
N LEU A 344 -14.83 25.15 -10.54
CA LEU A 344 -15.22 23.76 -10.31
C LEU A 344 -15.99 23.58 -8.99
N ALA A 345 -15.60 24.31 -7.94
CA ALA A 345 -16.31 24.28 -6.66
C ALA A 345 -17.74 24.86 -6.81
N ASP A 346 -17.90 25.97 -7.54
CA ASP A 346 -19.21 26.56 -7.84
C ASP A 346 -20.09 25.65 -8.70
N ASN A 347 -19.47 24.99 -9.69
CA ASN A 347 -20.13 24.00 -10.55
C ASN A 347 -20.62 22.79 -9.73
N LEU A 348 -19.80 22.28 -8.82
CA LEU A 348 -20.16 21.17 -7.94
C LEU A 348 -21.26 21.57 -6.95
N HIS A 349 -21.19 22.77 -6.37
CA HIS A 349 -22.25 23.31 -5.52
C HIS A 349 -23.59 23.34 -6.25
N THR A 350 -23.59 23.90 -7.46
CA THR A 350 -24.77 23.96 -8.34
C THR A 350 -25.31 22.57 -8.65
N TYR A 351 -24.44 21.60 -8.92
CA TYR A 351 -24.81 20.20 -9.13
C TYR A 351 -25.54 19.60 -7.91
N TYR A 352 -25.00 19.79 -6.70
CA TYR A 352 -25.61 19.25 -5.48
C TYR A 352 -26.98 19.88 -5.19
N LEU A 353 -27.10 21.20 -5.33
CA LEU A 353 -28.36 21.89 -5.07
C LEU A 353 -29.43 21.56 -6.12
N ASN A 354 -29.09 21.63 -7.41
CA ASN A 354 -30.09 21.58 -8.48
C ASN A 354 -30.39 20.16 -8.96
N LYS A 355 -29.35 19.31 -9.10
CA LYS A 355 -29.48 17.97 -9.69
C LYS A 355 -29.67 16.89 -8.63
N MET A 356 -28.87 16.92 -7.57
CA MET A 356 -28.98 15.95 -6.47
C MET A 356 -30.00 16.36 -5.40
N ARG A 357 -30.44 17.63 -5.38
CA ARG A 357 -31.34 18.21 -4.37
C ARG A 357 -30.86 17.98 -2.93
N MET A 358 -29.55 18.03 -2.72
CA MET A 358 -28.91 17.85 -1.43
C MET A 358 -28.57 19.21 -0.82
N THR A 359 -29.14 19.54 0.33
CA THR A 359 -28.86 20.80 1.03
C THR A 359 -27.65 20.72 1.95
N ASN A 360 -27.32 19.53 2.47
CA ASN A 360 -26.13 19.28 3.28
C ASN A 360 -25.26 18.18 2.66
N TYR A 361 -24.37 18.58 1.74
CA TYR A 361 -23.44 17.69 1.03
C TYR A 361 -21.99 17.81 1.56
N SER A 362 -21.75 18.62 2.60
CA SER A 362 -20.42 18.90 3.16
C SER A 362 -19.66 17.62 3.57
N GLY A 363 -20.37 16.67 4.21
CA GLY A 363 -19.80 15.38 4.58
C GLY A 363 -19.38 14.53 3.37
N ARG A 364 -20.12 14.62 2.25
CA ARG A 364 -19.79 13.91 1.01
C ARG A 364 -18.54 14.49 0.35
N ILE A 365 -18.39 15.82 0.35
CA ILE A 365 -17.15 16.47 -0.10
C ILE A 365 -15.97 16.07 0.78
N ALA A 366 -16.13 16.05 2.11
CA ALA A 366 -15.06 15.64 3.02
C ALA A 366 -14.59 14.20 2.74
N GLN A 367 -15.51 13.29 2.41
CA GLN A 367 -15.17 11.92 2.00
C GLN A 367 -14.41 11.89 0.66
N MET A 368 -14.87 12.63 -0.35
CA MET A 368 -14.17 12.77 -1.63
C MET A 368 -12.74 13.31 -1.44
N MET A 369 -12.59 14.38 -0.67
CA MET A 369 -11.28 15.00 -0.41
C MET A 369 -10.36 14.09 0.42
N LYS A 370 -10.92 13.27 1.32
CA LYS A 370 -10.15 12.25 2.04
C LYS A 370 -9.52 11.24 1.08
N ILE A 371 -10.26 10.79 0.06
CA ILE A 371 -9.72 9.88 -0.97
C ILE A 371 -8.63 10.59 -1.77
N ASN A 372 -8.88 11.82 -2.25
CA ASN A 372 -7.87 12.59 -2.96
C ASN A 372 -6.57 12.74 -2.15
N ARG A 373 -6.66 13.07 -0.86
CA ARG A 373 -5.49 13.17 0.03
C ARG A 373 -4.72 11.86 0.15
N MET A 374 -5.41 10.71 0.19
CA MET A 374 -4.73 9.41 0.23
C MET A 374 -3.97 9.14 -1.08
N ILE A 375 -4.54 9.55 -2.22
CA ILE A 375 -3.87 9.46 -3.52
C ILE A 375 -2.67 10.41 -3.59
N GLU A 376 -2.78 11.64 -3.10
CA GLU A 376 -1.66 12.59 -3.00
C GLU A 376 -0.49 12.01 -2.20
N LEU A 377 -0.76 11.35 -1.08
CA LEU A 377 0.27 10.71 -0.27
C LEU A 377 0.96 9.56 -0.99
N GLU A 378 0.22 8.78 -1.78
CA GLU A 378 0.78 7.69 -2.59
C GLU A 378 1.64 8.22 -3.74
N LEU A 379 1.19 9.28 -4.43
CA LEU A 379 1.94 9.95 -5.48
C LEU A 379 3.26 10.51 -4.93
N ARG A 380 3.22 11.11 -3.73
CA ARG A 380 4.39 11.65 -3.05
C ARG A 380 5.40 10.56 -2.64
N ASP A 381 4.94 9.45 -2.05
CA ASP A 381 5.82 8.33 -1.67
C ASP A 381 6.55 7.75 -2.89
N ARG A 382 5.83 7.58 -4.01
CA ARG A 382 6.44 7.13 -5.28
C ARG A 382 7.45 8.12 -5.83
N ARG A 383 7.17 9.41 -5.74
CA ARG A 383 8.09 10.47 -6.16
C ARG A 383 9.39 10.44 -5.37
N GLU A 384 9.32 10.33 -4.04
CA GLU A 384 10.51 10.24 -3.19
C GLU A 384 11.35 9.01 -3.57
N LYS A 385 10.70 7.88 -3.90
CA LYS A 385 11.38 6.67 -4.38
C LYS A 385 11.99 6.83 -5.78
N ASN A 386 11.28 7.44 -6.72
CA ASN A 386 11.81 7.71 -8.05
C ASN A 386 13.01 8.67 -7.99
N TYR A 387 12.96 9.68 -7.13
CA TYR A 387 14.10 10.57 -6.88
C TYR A 387 15.31 9.78 -6.35
N LEU A 388 15.12 8.93 -5.35
CA LEU A 388 16.18 8.05 -4.85
C LEU A 388 16.70 7.10 -5.93
N ALA A 389 15.82 6.53 -6.76
CA ALA A 389 16.21 5.64 -7.85
C ALA A 389 17.09 6.36 -8.88
N ASN A 390 16.81 7.64 -9.16
CA ASN A 390 17.65 8.48 -10.02
C ASN A 390 19.00 8.79 -9.37
N VAL A 391 19.03 9.11 -8.07
CA VAL A 391 20.28 9.38 -7.32
C VAL A 391 21.23 8.17 -7.30
N PHE A 392 20.68 6.96 -7.27
CA PHE A 392 21.45 5.72 -7.27
C PHE A 392 21.59 5.08 -8.66
N ASP A 393 21.23 5.80 -9.73
CA ASP A 393 21.29 5.32 -11.12
C ASP A 393 20.69 3.91 -11.31
N LEU A 394 19.55 3.67 -10.66
CA LEU A 394 18.83 2.40 -10.75
C LEU A 394 18.19 2.21 -12.14
N TYR A 395 17.90 3.31 -12.83
CA TYR A 395 17.33 3.31 -14.17
C TYR A 395 18.36 3.68 -15.24
N LYS A 396 18.22 3.04 -16.41
CA LYS A 396 19.02 3.27 -17.62
C LYS A 396 18.43 4.30 -18.56
N ILE A 397 17.34 4.96 -18.17
CA ILE A 397 16.53 5.76 -19.09
C ILE A 397 16.46 7.20 -18.64
N GLU A 398 16.46 8.08 -19.62
CA GLU A 398 16.16 9.50 -19.46
C GLU A 398 15.07 9.88 -20.45
N TYR A 399 14.43 11.02 -20.23
CA TYR A 399 13.34 11.51 -21.07
C TYR A 399 13.74 12.86 -21.66
N SER A 400 13.29 13.15 -22.88
CA SER A 400 13.49 14.49 -23.46
C SER A 400 12.78 15.59 -22.67
N HIS A 401 11.72 15.22 -21.94
CA HIS A 401 10.96 16.09 -21.02
C HIS A 401 10.85 15.40 -19.66
N PRO A 402 11.90 15.44 -18.81
CA PRO A 402 11.92 14.76 -17.51
C PRO A 402 10.81 15.27 -16.58
N GLU A 403 10.41 16.52 -16.72
CA GLU A 403 9.35 17.13 -15.93
C GLU A 403 8.00 16.40 -16.11
N MET A 404 7.78 15.66 -17.20
CA MET A 404 6.54 14.88 -17.37
C MET A 404 6.46 13.64 -16.45
N PHE A 405 7.60 13.18 -15.95
CA PHE A 405 7.73 11.96 -15.15
C PHE A 405 8.17 12.26 -13.71
N GLU A 406 8.71 13.45 -13.46
CA GLU A 406 8.92 14.03 -12.14
C GLU A 406 7.60 14.56 -11.58
N LEU A 407 6.88 13.73 -10.82
CA LEU A 407 5.78 14.23 -9.99
C LEU A 407 6.42 15.11 -8.88
N ILE A 408 5.92 16.31 -8.51
CA ILE A 408 6.52 17.22 -7.47
C ILE A 408 5.81 17.26 -6.14
#